data_AF-A0A9X7X998-F1
#
_entry.id   AF-A0A9X7X998-F1
#
_cell.length_a   1.000
_cell.length_b   1.000
_cell.length_c   1.000
_cell.angle_alpha   90.00
_cell.angle_beta   90.00
_cell.angle_gamma   90.00
#
_symmetry.space_group_name_H-M   'P 1'
#
loop_
_entity.id
_entity.type
_entity.pdbx_description
1 polymer ?
#
loop_
_entity_poly.entity_id
_entity_poly.type
_entity_poly.pdbx_seq_one_letter_code
_entity_poly.pdbx_strand_id
1 'polypeptide(L)'
;MTPKEYLKQTDAMKKHINSLEVDLEEMRALSCSVSAVRYGEERINSGTKNTEAPFIRSLERIAEMESKIEQAKQGLLNLKLTISELIDTLDDVDERAVLRARYVNGKSWSVIAKQMCYSQSTVHRIHANALKHFPTLN
;
A
#
# COMPACT_ATOMS: atom_id res chain seq x y z
N MET A 1 4.53 20.84 -4.36
CA MET A 1 3.81 19.60 -4.68
C MET A 1 2.42 19.95 -5.16
N THR A 2 1.93 19.39 -6.26
CA THR A 2 0.56 19.66 -6.74
C THR A 2 -0.46 18.83 -5.94
N PRO A 3 -1.72 19.28 -5.80
CA PRO A 3 -2.78 18.49 -5.16
C PRO A 3 -2.92 17.08 -5.75
N LYS A 4 -2.79 16.97 -7.08
CA LYS A 4 -2.85 15.70 -7.80
C LYS A 4 -1.71 14.75 -7.43
N GLU A 5 -0.49 15.26 -7.28
CA GLU A 5 0.68 14.45 -6.86
C GLU A 5 0.53 13.96 -5.42
N TYR A 6 0.06 14.83 -4.53
CA TYR A 6 -0.21 14.45 -3.15
C TYR A 6 -1.27 13.35 -3.03
N LEU A 7 -2.42 13.53 -3.69
CA LEU A 7 -3.50 12.55 -3.69
C LEU A 7 -3.06 11.19 -4.28
N LYS A 8 -2.17 11.21 -5.28
CA LYS A 8 -1.58 10.00 -5.90
C LYS A 8 -0.62 9.24 -4.98
N GLN A 9 -0.15 9.83 -3.87
CA GLN A 9 0.68 9.10 -2.91
C GLN A 9 -0.03 7.85 -2.38
N THR A 10 -1.36 7.87 -2.27
CA THR A 10 -2.15 6.69 -1.88
C THR A 10 -1.93 5.49 -2.80
N ASP A 11 -1.88 5.69 -4.12
CA ASP A 11 -1.62 4.64 -5.10
C ASP A 11 -0.17 4.15 -5.02
N ALA A 12 0.78 5.06 -4.79
CA ALA A 12 2.19 4.72 -4.64
C ALA A 12 2.41 3.85 -3.38
N MET A 13 1.83 4.25 -2.24
CA MET A 13 1.90 3.47 -1.00
C MET A 13 1.22 2.10 -1.13
N LYS A 14 0.06 2.01 -1.78
CA LYS A 14 -0.59 0.72 -2.07
C LYS A 14 0.30 -0.21 -2.89
N LYS A 15 0.94 0.31 -3.95
CA LYS A 15 1.89 -0.48 -4.76
C LYS A 15 3.08 -0.96 -3.96
N HIS A 16 3.61 -0.10 -3.09
CA HIS A 16 4.72 -0.45 -2.22
C HIS A 16 4.32 -1.56 -1.23
N ILE A 17 3.18 -1.44 -0.56
CA ILE A 17 2.64 -2.47 0.34
C ILE A 17 2.48 -3.80 -0.40
N ASN A 18 1.87 -3.78 -1.60
CA ASN A 18 1.70 -4.99 -2.40
C ASN A 18 3.04 -5.64 -2.77
N SER A 19 4.07 -4.84 -3.08
CA SER A 19 5.41 -5.37 -3.33
C SER A 19 5.98 -6.06 -2.09
N LEU A 20 5.85 -5.44 -0.91
CA LEU A 20 6.32 -6.05 0.33
C LEU A 20 5.56 -7.34 0.67
N GLU A 21 4.25 -7.39 0.40
CA GLU A 21 3.43 -8.59 0.60
C GLU A 21 3.85 -9.73 -0.34
N VAL A 22 4.18 -9.42 -1.60
CA VAL A 22 4.73 -10.40 -2.55
C VAL A 22 6.09 -10.91 -2.07
N ASP A 23 6.99 -10.01 -1.67
CA ASP A 23 8.33 -10.38 -1.18
C ASP A 23 8.24 -11.27 0.08
N LEU A 24 7.29 -10.98 0.97
CA LEU A 24 7.02 -11.79 2.16
C LEU A 24 6.55 -13.21 1.79
N GLU A 25 5.66 -13.34 0.81
CA GLU A 25 5.16 -14.64 0.36
C GLU A 25 6.28 -15.48 -0.27
N GLU A 26 7.14 -14.85 -1.08
CA GLU A 26 8.34 -15.50 -1.63
C GLU A 26 9.30 -15.98 -0.53
N MET A 27 9.52 -15.15 0.51
CA MET A 27 10.37 -15.50 1.65
C MET A 27 9.81 -16.70 2.44
N ARG A 28 8.49 -16.76 2.63
CA ARG A 28 7.80 -17.90 3.26
C ARG A 28 7.97 -19.17 2.43
N ALA A 29 7.75 -19.09 1.12
CA ALA A 29 7.92 -20.23 0.21
C ALA A 29 9.36 -20.80 0.25
N LEU A 30 10.37 -19.93 0.24
CA LEU A 30 11.78 -20.33 0.36
C LEU A 30 12.11 -20.94 1.74
N SER A 31 11.54 -20.41 2.82
CA SER A 31 11.76 -20.93 4.17
C SER A 31 11.14 -22.32 4.37
N CYS A 32 9.98 -22.59 3.76
CA CYS A 32 9.36 -23.91 3.76
C CYS A 32 10.13 -24.93 2.90
N SER A 33 10.65 -24.52 1.73
CA SER A 33 11.37 -25.44 0.83
C SER A 33 12.74 -25.87 1.37
N VAL A 34 13.47 -24.98 2.03
CA VAL A 34 14.76 -25.29 2.67
C VAL A 34 14.60 -26.20 3.89
N SER A 35 13.48 -26.10 4.62
CA SER A 35 13.18 -26.96 5.76
C SER A 35 12.86 -28.40 5.35
N ALA A 36 12.44 -28.65 4.10
CA ALA A 36 12.08 -29.97 3.60
C ALA A 36 13.28 -30.86 3.17
N VAL A 37 14.48 -30.30 3.00
CA VAL A 37 15.62 -31.00 2.35
C VAL A 37 16.76 -31.41 3.31
N ARG A 38 16.59 -31.35 4.63
CA ARG A 38 17.66 -31.76 5.58
C ARG A 38 17.24 -32.86 6.55
N TYR A 39 16.81 -33.99 6.00
CA TYR A 39 16.85 -35.29 6.70
C TYR A 39 17.98 -36.13 6.10
N GLY A 40 19.19 -35.95 6.62
CA GLY A 40 20.34 -36.79 6.27
C GLY A 40 21.55 -35.98 5.85
N GLU A 41 22.36 -35.58 6.82
CA GLU A 41 23.82 -35.65 6.73
C GLU A 41 24.40 -35.13 8.06
N GLU A 42 24.76 -36.08 8.94
CA GLU A 42 25.82 -35.86 9.90
C GLU A 42 27.09 -35.44 9.15
N ARG A 43 27.62 -34.25 9.44
CA ARG A 43 29.07 -34.03 9.38
C ARG A 43 29.51 -32.83 10.24
N ILE A 44 30.38 -33.19 11.17
CA ILE A 44 31.12 -32.38 12.13
C ILE A 44 32.03 -31.39 11.39
N ASN A 45 32.05 -30.11 11.78
CA ASN A 45 33.31 -29.35 11.87
C ASN A 45 33.17 -27.96 12.53
N SER A 46 33.98 -27.76 13.57
CA SER A 46 34.79 -26.61 14.01
C SER A 46 34.49 -25.17 13.51
N GLY A 47 34.58 -24.21 14.44
CA GLY A 47 34.93 -22.80 14.21
C GLY A 47 33.79 -21.80 14.45
N THR A 48 33.65 -21.31 15.69
CA THR A 48 32.83 -20.16 16.13
C THR A 48 31.55 -19.94 15.30
N LYS A 49 30.71 -20.96 15.21
CA LYS A 49 29.49 -20.92 14.40
C LYS A 49 28.38 -20.37 15.25
N ASN A 50 27.93 -19.17 14.90
CA ASN A 50 26.74 -18.53 15.42
C ASN A 50 25.63 -19.59 15.62
N THR A 51 25.35 -19.92 16.89
CA THR A 51 24.70 -21.17 17.37
C THR A 51 23.22 -21.29 17.00
N GLU A 52 22.66 -20.25 16.40
CA GLU A 52 21.27 -20.23 15.94
C GLU A 52 21.08 -21.03 14.67
N ALA A 53 20.08 -21.91 14.69
CA ALA A 53 19.69 -22.68 13.52
C ALA A 53 19.28 -21.72 12.38
N PRO A 54 19.66 -21.98 11.12
CA PRO A 54 19.31 -21.14 9.96
C PRO A 54 17.81 -20.81 9.85
N PHE A 55 16.95 -21.72 10.31
CA PHE A 55 15.49 -21.53 10.38
C PHE A 55 15.06 -20.39 11.33
N ILE A 56 15.74 -20.19 12.46
CA ILE A 56 15.43 -19.13 13.44
C ILE A 56 15.62 -17.75 12.78
N ARG A 57 16.75 -17.56 12.07
CA ARG A 57 17.01 -16.30 11.34
C ARG A 57 16.00 -16.02 10.23
N SER A 58 15.53 -17.08 9.56
CA SER A 58 14.46 -16.93 8.56
C SER A 58 13.15 -16.47 9.20
N LEU A 59 12.77 -17.02 10.37
CA LEU A 59 11.58 -16.58 11.10
C LEU A 59 11.69 -15.14 11.59
N GLU A 60 12.84 -14.74 12.13
CA GLU A 60 13.07 -13.36 12.57
C GLU A 60 12.92 -12.36 11.42
N ARG A 61 13.47 -12.70 10.24
CA ARG A 61 13.37 -11.86 9.04
C ARG A 61 11.94 -11.77 8.51
N ILE A 62 11.18 -12.87 8.57
CA ILE A 62 9.74 -12.89 8.25
C ILE A 62 8.98 -11.95 9.20
N ALA A 63 9.22 -12.05 10.50
CA ALA A 63 8.57 -11.19 11.50
C ALA A 63 8.93 -9.70 11.31
N GLU A 64 10.18 -9.39 10.97
CA GLU A 64 10.60 -8.02 10.64
C GLU A 64 9.85 -7.49 9.40
N MET A 65 9.70 -8.31 8.36
CA MET A 65 8.98 -7.94 7.14
C MET A 65 7.48 -7.73 7.41
N GLU A 66 6.85 -8.58 8.20
CA GLU A 66 5.46 -8.42 8.62
C GLU A 66 5.25 -7.10 9.37
N SER A 67 6.16 -6.76 10.29
CA SER A 67 6.14 -5.48 11.00
C SER A 67 6.27 -4.29 10.05
N LYS A 68 7.14 -4.37 9.04
CA LYS A 68 7.28 -3.31 8.00
C LYS A 68 6.00 -3.14 7.19
N ILE A 69 5.36 -4.23 6.79
CA ILE A 69 4.08 -4.20 6.07
C ILE A 69 3.01 -3.53 6.91
N GLU A 70 2.91 -3.90 8.19
CA GLU A 70 1.91 -3.31 9.09
C GLU A 70 2.15 -1.81 9.28
N GLN A 71 3.39 -1.38 9.50
CA GLN A 71 3.73 0.05 9.56
C GLN A 71 3.37 0.79 8.27
N ALA A 72 3.63 0.19 7.11
CA ALA A 72 3.26 0.78 5.83
C ALA A 72 1.73 0.88 5.65
N LYS A 73 0.98 -0.13 6.10
CA LYS A 73 -0.50 -0.13 6.11
C LYS A 73 -1.06 0.96 7.03
N GLN A 74 -0.50 1.13 8.22
CA GLN A 74 -0.87 2.22 9.14
C GLN A 74 -0.56 3.59 8.51
N GLY A 75 0.59 3.74 7.85
CA GLY A 75 0.92 4.94 7.10
C GLY A 75 -0.09 5.25 5.99
N LEU A 76 -0.51 4.24 5.22
CA LEU A 76 -1.54 4.40 4.18
C LEU A 76 -2.91 4.78 4.78
N LEU A 77 -3.27 4.20 5.92
CA LEU A 77 -4.52 4.53 6.62
C LEU A 77 -4.51 6.00 7.05
N ASN A 78 -3.43 6.44 7.70
CA ASN A 78 -3.27 7.84 8.14
C ASN A 78 -3.35 8.79 6.95
N LEU A 79 -2.63 8.50 5.85
CA LEU A 79 -2.69 9.33 4.64
C LEU A 79 -4.12 9.41 4.07
N LYS A 80 -4.85 8.29 4.04
CA LYS A 80 -6.25 8.27 3.59
C LYS A 80 -7.18 9.07 4.49
N LEU A 81 -6.95 9.06 5.81
CA LEU A 81 -7.71 9.86 6.76
C LEU A 81 -7.45 11.36 6.54
N THR A 82 -6.18 11.78 6.47
CA THR A 82 -5.82 13.17 6.19
C THR A 82 -6.40 13.66 4.85
N ILE A 83 -6.29 12.84 3.79
CA ILE A 83 -6.91 13.18 2.50
C ILE A 83 -8.43 13.27 2.62
N SER A 84 -9.06 12.39 3.40
CA SER A 84 -10.51 12.42 3.61
C SER A 84 -10.94 13.72 4.28
N GLU A 85 -10.23 14.14 5.33
CA GLU A 85 -10.49 15.40 6.04
C GLU A 85 -10.35 16.61 5.11
N LEU A 86 -9.29 16.65 4.29
CA LEU A 86 -9.08 17.71 3.30
C LEU A 86 -10.14 17.70 2.18
N ILE A 87 -10.63 16.53 1.79
CA ILE A 87 -11.75 16.43 0.84
C ILE A 87 -13.01 17.00 1.48
N ASP A 88 -13.25 16.74 2.77
CA ASP A 88 -14.46 17.18 3.46
C ASP A 88 -14.55 18.70 3.64
N THR A 89 -13.45 19.45 3.44
CA THR A 89 -13.46 20.92 3.43
C THR A 89 -13.94 21.53 2.12
N LEU A 90 -14.09 20.75 1.04
CA LEU A 90 -14.63 21.25 -0.23
C LEU A 90 -16.13 21.50 -0.11
N ASP A 91 -16.66 22.55 -0.73
CA ASP A 91 -18.09 22.86 -0.67
C ASP A 91 -18.94 21.95 -1.57
N ASP A 92 -18.43 21.63 -2.78
CA ASP A 92 -19.16 20.88 -3.80
C ASP A 92 -19.19 19.36 -3.50
N VAL A 93 -20.40 18.82 -3.40
CA VAL A 93 -20.65 17.40 -3.07
C VAL A 93 -20.10 16.45 -4.15
N ASP A 94 -20.22 16.82 -5.42
CA ASP A 94 -19.75 16.01 -6.54
C ASP A 94 -18.22 16.02 -6.60
N GLU A 95 -17.58 17.15 -6.33
CA GLU A 95 -16.12 17.24 -6.19
C GLU A 95 -15.61 16.33 -5.08
N ARG A 96 -16.24 16.38 -3.89
CA ARG A 96 -15.93 15.47 -2.78
C ARG A 96 -16.07 14.00 -3.18
N ALA A 97 -17.20 13.67 -3.81
CA ALA A 97 -17.49 12.30 -4.24
C ALA A 97 -16.45 11.77 -5.24
N VAL A 98 -16.08 12.58 -6.25
CA VAL A 98 -15.08 12.21 -7.26
C VAL A 98 -13.69 11.99 -6.62
N LEU A 99 -13.22 12.92 -5.79
CA LEU A 99 -11.90 12.77 -5.16
C LEU A 99 -11.83 11.58 -4.22
N ARG A 100 -12.85 11.39 -3.37
CA ARG A 100 -12.92 10.26 -2.44
C ARG A 100 -12.98 8.93 -3.18
N ALA A 101 -13.81 8.83 -4.22
CA ALA A 101 -13.92 7.63 -5.03
C ALA A 101 -12.60 7.32 -5.76
N ARG A 102 -11.91 8.34 -6.27
CA ARG A 102 -10.67 8.16 -7.02
C ARG A 102 -9.47 7.79 -6.14
N TYR A 103 -9.21 8.56 -5.08
CA TYR A 103 -7.94 8.48 -4.35
C TYR A 103 -8.04 7.72 -3.02
N VAL A 104 -9.15 7.83 -2.30
CA VAL A 104 -9.35 7.07 -1.05
C VAL A 104 -9.74 5.62 -1.38
N ASN A 105 -10.76 5.47 -2.23
CA ASN A 105 -11.32 4.16 -2.58
C ASN A 105 -10.60 3.47 -3.75
N GLY A 106 -9.78 4.18 -4.53
CA GLY A 106 -9.02 3.60 -5.64
C GLY A 106 -9.87 3.14 -6.83
N LYS A 107 -11.05 3.72 -7.05
CA LYS A 107 -11.95 3.32 -8.14
C LYS A 107 -11.46 3.83 -9.50
N SER A 108 -11.78 3.08 -10.56
CA SER A 108 -11.54 3.50 -11.95
C SER A 108 -12.52 4.59 -12.37
N TRP A 109 -12.15 5.39 -13.38
CA TRP A 109 -13.03 6.44 -13.93
C TRP A 109 -14.37 5.89 -14.42
N SER A 110 -14.37 4.71 -15.04
CA SER A 110 -15.59 4.05 -15.50
C SER A 110 -16.53 3.68 -14.35
N VAL A 111 -15.99 3.19 -13.24
CA VAL A 111 -16.77 2.85 -12.05
C VAL A 111 -17.33 4.11 -11.39
N ILE A 112 -16.54 5.18 -11.29
CA ILE A 112 -16.98 6.46 -10.72
C ILE A 112 -18.12 7.06 -11.55
N ALA A 113 -17.93 7.13 -12.88
CA ALA A 113 -18.94 7.62 -13.81
C ALA A 113 -20.28 6.86 -13.67
N LYS A 114 -20.22 5.53 -13.62
CA LYS A 114 -21.41 4.70 -13.41
C LYS A 114 -22.08 4.97 -12.06
N GLN A 115 -21.31 5.10 -10.97
CA GLN A 115 -21.84 5.33 -9.63
C GLN A 115 -22.50 6.70 -9.48
N MET A 116 -21.96 7.72 -10.13
CA MET A 116 -22.49 9.08 -10.10
C MET A 116 -23.54 9.35 -11.18
N CYS A 117 -23.88 8.35 -12.01
CA CYS A 117 -24.78 8.50 -13.15
C CYS A 117 -24.35 9.62 -14.13
N TYR A 118 -23.04 9.81 -14.29
CA TYR A 118 -22.45 10.81 -15.18
C TYR A 118 -21.67 10.16 -16.32
N SER A 119 -21.46 10.93 -17.40
CA SER A 119 -20.47 10.56 -18.42
C SER A 119 -19.05 10.67 -17.86
N GLN A 120 -18.11 9.87 -18.39
CA GLN A 120 -16.70 9.96 -17.98
C GLN A 120 -16.14 11.37 -18.19
N SER A 121 -16.48 12.03 -19.30
CA SER A 121 -16.07 13.42 -19.57
C SER A 121 -16.54 14.40 -18.50
N THR A 122 -17.76 14.21 -17.97
CA THR A 122 -18.28 15.05 -16.89
C THR A 122 -17.52 14.81 -15.59
N VAL A 123 -17.25 13.55 -15.25
CA VAL A 123 -16.43 13.20 -14.07
C VAL A 123 -15.02 13.79 -14.17
N HIS A 124 -14.39 13.76 -15.34
CA HIS A 124 -13.08 14.38 -15.55
C HIS A 124 -13.11 15.90 -15.39
N ARG A 125 -14.19 16.57 -15.82
CA ARG A 125 -14.36 18.00 -15.62
C ARG A 125 -14.54 18.35 -14.14
N ILE A 126 -15.38 17.60 -13.42
CA ILE A 126 -15.57 17.73 -11.97
C ILE A 126 -14.22 17.52 -11.27
N HIS A 127 -13.48 16.46 -11.64
CA HIS A 127 -12.15 16.20 -11.10
C HIS A 127 -11.18 17.36 -11.31
N ALA A 128 -11.17 17.95 -12.51
CA ALA A 128 -10.29 19.08 -12.81
C ALA A 128 -10.62 20.32 -11.98
N ASN A 129 -11.91 20.57 -11.69
CA ASN A 129 -12.34 21.66 -10.82
C ASN A 129 -12.01 21.36 -9.35
N ALA A 130 -12.31 20.15 -8.89
CA ALA A 130 -12.00 19.69 -7.54
C ALA A 130 -10.51 19.86 -7.20
N LEU A 131 -9.61 19.58 -8.14
CA LEU A 131 -8.17 19.80 -7.95
C LEU A 131 -7.77 21.27 -7.82
N LYS A 132 -8.54 22.21 -8.36
CA LYS A 132 -8.31 23.66 -8.21
C LYS A 132 -8.83 24.17 -6.87
N HIS A 133 -9.95 23.62 -6.40
CA HIS A 133 -10.53 23.98 -5.11
C HIS A 133 -9.87 23.23 -3.94
N PHE A 134 -9.11 22.18 -4.21
CA PHE A 134 -8.40 21.43 -3.20
C PHE A 134 -7.46 22.33 -2.39
N PRO A 135 -7.45 22.24 -1.04
CA PRO A 135 -6.60 23.07 -0.21
C PRO A 135 -5.13 23.02 -0.64
N THR A 136 -4.49 24.19 -0.65
CA THR A 136 -3.05 24.27 -0.90
C THR A 136 -2.29 23.58 0.21
N LEU A 137 -1.44 22.64 -0.16
CA LEU A 137 -0.57 21.91 0.75
C LEU A 137 0.64 22.82 1.03
N ASN A 138 0.67 23.45 2.21
CA ASN A 138 1.81 24.20 2.71
C ASN A 138 2.89 23.26 3.28
#